data_AF-A0A2H0IR96-F1
#
_entry.id   AF-A0A2H0IR96-F1
#
_cell.length_a   1.000
_cell.length_b   1.000
_cell.length_c   1.000
_cell.angle_alpha   90.00
_cell.angle_beta   90.00
_cell.angle_gamma   90.00
#
_symmetry.space_group_name_H-M   'P 1'
#
loop_
_entity.id
_entity.type
_entity.pdbx_description
1 polymer ?
#
loop_
_entity_poly.entity_id
_entity_poly.type
_entity_poly.pdbx_seq_one_letter_code
_entity_poly.pdbx_strand_id
1 'polypeptide(L)'
;MQKLKFTVSLLVLAFQAQAQSFLTPYSTFISEKPSYVITQEGDSIYGQLRSVIEQGGFIKRINIKDENGLVHKFKAEQIRRFAIKPGGFAKFETLSEQSTSLRQFIKTDFRDVMEREWLIYDRELLPRRNNKYGLLQLLNPGFDQHIKVYDHPNGSKSMPIKLAGIRVVGGEDRTLLVVKDNQQAVIVRKVSYKQSFADLFSDEPELIKAIDGKPKFEDFAQHIFAYNDLKGVVYYFATKIK
;
A
#
# COMPACT_ATOMS: atom_id res chain seq x y z
N MET A 1 -43.70 -37.77 -8.45
CA MET A 1 -43.02 -37.00 -7.39
C MET A 1 -41.56 -37.42 -7.35
N GLN A 2 -40.67 -36.65 -7.97
CA GLN A 2 -39.23 -36.88 -7.95
C GLN A 2 -38.58 -35.56 -7.54
N LYS A 3 -37.89 -35.57 -6.39
CA LYS A 3 -37.32 -34.38 -5.76
C LYS A 3 -36.12 -33.92 -6.59
N LEU A 4 -36.25 -32.76 -7.25
CA LEU A 4 -35.17 -32.10 -7.97
C LEU A 4 -34.16 -31.58 -6.94
N LYS A 5 -33.01 -32.24 -6.85
CA LYS A 5 -31.89 -31.79 -6.02
C LYS A 5 -31.22 -30.61 -6.75
N PHE A 6 -31.35 -29.41 -6.19
CA PHE A 6 -30.54 -28.26 -6.59
C PHE A 6 -29.09 -28.52 -6.14
N THR A 7 -28.26 -29.02 -7.05
CA THR A 7 -26.81 -29.04 -6.86
C THR A 7 -26.31 -27.65 -7.24
N VAL A 8 -26.14 -26.77 -6.25
CA VAL A 8 -25.40 -25.51 -6.41
C VAL A 8 -23.94 -25.90 -6.66
N SER A 9 -23.57 -26.00 -7.94
CA SER A 9 -22.20 -26.24 -8.35
C SER A 9 -21.39 -24.99 -8.04
N LEU A 10 -20.49 -25.13 -7.06
CA LEU A 10 -19.50 -24.16 -6.64
C LEU A 10 -18.63 -23.74 -7.84
N LEU A 11 -19.00 -22.64 -8.50
CA LEU A 11 -18.24 -22.00 -9.57
C LEU A 11 -17.12 -21.16 -8.93
N VAL A 12 -16.12 -21.83 -8.36
CA VAL A 12 -14.98 -21.17 -7.71
C VAL A 12 -13.75 -21.24 -8.62
N LEU A 13 -13.29 -20.05 -9.01
CA LEU A 13 -11.91 -19.68 -9.35
C LEU A 13 -11.33 -20.20 -10.69
N ALA A 14 -11.81 -19.61 -11.79
CA ALA A 14 -10.98 -19.36 -12.97
C ALA A 14 -10.80 -17.86 -13.26
N PHE A 15 -10.96 -17.01 -12.24
CA PHE A 15 -10.44 -15.65 -12.32
C PHE A 15 -8.93 -15.73 -12.17
N GLN A 16 -8.23 -15.66 -13.30
CA GLN A 16 -6.89 -15.10 -13.38
C GLN A 16 -6.98 -13.62 -12.97
N ALA A 17 -7.30 -13.36 -11.71
CA ALA A 17 -7.03 -12.09 -11.09
C ALA A 17 -5.50 -11.99 -11.06
N GLN A 18 -4.92 -11.40 -12.10
CA GLN A 18 -3.52 -11.02 -12.09
C GLN A 18 -3.38 -9.99 -10.98
N ALA A 19 -3.05 -10.48 -9.79
CA ALA A 19 -3.18 -9.71 -8.58
C ALA A 19 -2.24 -8.53 -8.61
N GLN A 20 -2.76 -7.42 -8.11
CA GLN A 20 -2.04 -6.19 -7.90
C GLN A 20 -0.99 -6.43 -6.81
N SER A 21 0.28 -6.50 -7.18
CA SER A 21 1.37 -6.48 -6.21
C SER A 21 1.33 -5.16 -5.41
N PHE A 22 1.82 -5.20 -4.17
CA PHE A 22 2.07 -3.97 -3.43
C PHE A 22 2.99 -3.04 -4.22
N LEU A 23 2.69 -1.75 -4.19
CA LEU A 23 3.60 -0.72 -4.66
C LEU A 23 4.94 -0.85 -3.93
N THR A 24 6.02 -0.54 -4.65
CA THR A 24 7.33 -0.40 -4.03
C THR A 24 7.37 0.89 -3.21
N PRO A 25 7.94 0.86 -1.99
CA PRO A 25 8.19 2.07 -1.22
C PRO A 25 9.00 3.07 -2.04
N TYR A 26 8.55 4.32 -2.03
CA TYR A 26 9.15 5.43 -2.73
C TYR A 26 10.11 6.15 -1.79
N SER A 27 11.40 6.14 -2.15
CA SER A 27 12.49 6.58 -1.28
C SER A 27 12.96 8.01 -1.54
N THR A 28 12.54 8.64 -2.65
CA THR A 28 13.11 9.92 -3.09
C THR A 28 12.05 10.89 -3.58
N PHE A 29 11.75 11.92 -2.79
CA PHE A 29 10.84 12.99 -3.19
C PHE A 29 11.53 13.99 -4.11
N ILE A 30 10.93 14.20 -5.29
CA ILE A 30 11.40 15.22 -6.24
C ILE A 30 10.57 16.48 -6.03
N SER A 31 11.23 17.62 -5.86
CA SER A 31 10.57 18.92 -5.75
C SER A 31 9.80 19.28 -7.03
N GLU A 32 8.84 20.18 -6.89
CA GLU A 32 8.00 20.76 -7.96
C GLU A 32 7.05 19.76 -8.62
N LYS A 33 6.89 18.58 -8.04
CA LYS A 33 5.87 17.63 -8.48
C LYS A 33 4.48 18.07 -8.03
N PRO A 34 3.45 17.89 -8.88
CA PRO A 34 2.07 18.03 -8.46
C PRO A 34 1.81 17.19 -7.21
N SER A 35 1.14 17.81 -6.25
CA SER A 35 0.90 17.27 -4.91
C SER A 35 -0.40 17.83 -4.34
N TYR A 36 -0.99 17.12 -3.38
CA TYR A 36 -2.05 17.67 -2.56
C TYR A 36 -1.95 17.18 -1.11
N VAL A 37 -2.48 18.00 -0.20
CA VAL A 37 -2.69 17.66 1.21
C VAL A 37 -4.17 17.76 1.51
N ILE A 38 -4.68 16.77 2.21
CA ILE A 38 -5.97 16.82 2.90
C ILE A 38 -5.66 16.98 4.39
N THR A 39 -6.15 18.04 5.01
CA THR A 39 -5.96 18.28 6.45
C THR A 39 -6.85 17.38 7.29
N GLN A 40 -6.61 17.36 8.60
CA GLN A 40 -7.50 16.69 9.55
C GLN A 40 -8.92 17.26 9.56
N GLU A 41 -9.05 18.56 9.27
CA GLU A 41 -10.33 19.28 9.21
C GLU A 41 -11.08 19.01 7.90
N GLY A 42 -10.39 18.44 6.89
CA GLY A 42 -10.97 18.05 5.61
C GLY A 42 -10.62 18.99 4.46
N ASP A 43 -9.94 20.10 4.72
CA ASP A 43 -9.50 21.04 3.69
C ASP A 43 -8.53 20.36 2.73
N SER A 44 -8.71 20.66 1.44
CA SER A 44 -7.86 20.13 0.38
C SER A 44 -7.02 21.27 -0.22
N ILE A 45 -5.70 21.13 -0.12
CA ILE A 45 -4.72 22.08 -0.65
C ILE A 45 -3.98 21.41 -1.79
N TYR A 46 -4.16 21.93 -3.00
CA TYR A 46 -3.49 21.47 -4.20
C TYR A 46 -2.33 22.40 -4.56
N GLY A 47 -1.23 21.83 -5.08
CA GLY A 47 -0.10 22.63 -5.51
C GLY A 47 1.13 21.79 -5.83
N GLN A 48 2.29 22.43 -5.81
CA GLN A 48 3.57 21.80 -6.08
C GLN A 48 4.33 21.51 -4.79
N LEU A 49 4.90 20.31 -4.68
CA LEU A 49 5.76 19.96 -3.55
C LEU A 49 6.98 20.87 -3.54
N ARG A 50 7.25 21.56 -2.43
CA ARG A 50 8.48 22.33 -2.25
C ARG A 50 9.53 21.54 -1.49
N SER A 51 9.13 20.89 -0.40
CA SER A 51 10.03 20.02 0.34
C SER A 51 9.29 19.05 1.24
N VAL A 52 9.95 17.91 1.49
CA VAL A 52 9.59 16.92 2.49
C VAL A 52 10.70 16.89 3.53
N ILE A 53 10.34 16.95 4.81
CA ILE A 53 11.30 16.83 5.91
C ILE A 53 11.02 15.51 6.61
N GLU A 54 11.98 14.60 6.53
CA GLU A 54 11.95 13.31 7.19
C GLU A 54 12.77 13.32 8.48
N GLN A 55 12.31 12.58 9.48
CA GLN A 55 13.06 12.35 10.71
C GLN A 55 12.85 10.91 11.17
N GLY A 56 13.95 10.18 11.33
CA GLY A 56 13.91 8.77 11.76
C GLY A 56 13.17 7.86 10.77
N GLY A 57 13.25 8.17 9.46
CA GLY A 57 12.60 7.41 8.38
C GLY A 57 11.13 7.73 8.15
N PHE A 58 10.54 8.68 8.89
CA PHE A 58 9.15 9.08 8.70
C PHE A 58 9.06 10.55 8.28
N ILE A 59 8.14 10.84 7.37
CA ILE A 59 7.83 12.22 6.98
C ILE A 59 7.19 12.94 8.18
N LYS A 60 7.77 14.09 8.54
CA LYS A 60 7.31 14.95 9.64
C LYS A 60 6.73 16.27 9.19
N ARG A 61 7.20 16.82 8.08
CA ARG A 61 6.65 18.05 7.50
C ARG A 61 6.63 17.99 5.99
N ILE A 62 5.62 18.63 5.42
CA ILE A 62 5.43 18.78 3.98
C ILE A 62 5.15 20.25 3.71
N ASN A 63 5.86 20.80 2.73
CA ASN A 63 5.63 22.16 2.25
C ASN A 63 5.07 22.10 0.83
N ILE A 64 3.89 22.68 0.60
CA ILE A 64 3.24 22.76 -0.72
C ILE A 64 3.11 24.23 -1.11
N LYS A 65 3.48 24.57 -2.35
CA LYS A 65 3.21 25.87 -2.96
C LYS A 65 1.93 25.79 -3.77
N ASP A 66 0.92 26.55 -3.39
CA ASP A 66 -0.36 26.61 -4.11
C ASP A 66 -0.24 27.41 -5.42
N GLU A 67 -1.36 27.49 -6.16
CA GLU A 67 -1.45 28.21 -7.44
C GLU A 67 -1.24 29.72 -7.31
N ASN A 68 -1.57 30.31 -6.15
CA ASN A 68 -1.32 31.72 -5.83
C ASN A 68 0.14 31.98 -5.45
N GLY A 69 0.95 30.92 -5.35
CA GLY A 69 2.35 30.97 -4.98
C GLY A 69 2.62 31.03 -3.47
N LEU A 70 1.58 30.89 -2.64
CA LEU A 70 1.69 30.82 -1.20
C LEU A 70 2.21 29.43 -0.78
N VAL A 71 3.18 29.41 0.14
CA VAL A 71 3.77 28.17 0.66
C VAL A 71 3.09 27.79 1.97
N HIS A 72 2.31 26.71 1.91
CA HIS A 72 1.67 26.07 3.05
C HIS A 72 2.63 25.06 3.68
N LYS A 73 2.75 25.10 5.01
CA LYS A 73 3.62 24.20 5.78
C LYS A 73 2.78 23.36 6.72
N PHE A 74 2.81 22.05 6.52
CA PHE A 74 2.03 21.11 7.30
C PHE A 74 2.93 20.18 8.11
N LYS A 75 2.62 20.00 9.38
CA LYS A 75 3.19 18.89 10.17
C LYS A 75 2.39 17.62 9.91
N ALA A 76 3.02 16.46 10.04
CA ALA A 76 2.38 15.16 9.87
C ALA A 76 1.12 15.00 10.74
N GLU A 77 1.09 15.58 11.94
CA GLU A 77 -0.09 15.51 12.81
C GLU A 77 -1.32 16.24 12.24
N GLN A 78 -1.11 17.29 11.44
CA GLN A 78 -2.15 18.13 10.84
C GLN A 78 -2.69 17.57 9.52
N ILE A 79 -1.99 16.58 8.95
CA ILE A 79 -2.33 15.98 7.66
C ILE A 79 -3.18 14.75 7.91
N ARG A 80 -4.25 14.57 7.12
CA ARG A 80 -4.98 13.31 7.01
C ARG A 80 -4.38 12.44 5.91
N ARG A 81 -4.20 13.04 4.73
CA ARG A 81 -3.63 12.39 3.56
C ARG A 81 -2.75 13.37 2.81
N PHE A 82 -1.62 12.88 2.32
CA PHE A 82 -0.77 13.56 1.36
C PHE A 82 -0.68 12.70 0.11
N ALA A 83 -0.66 13.31 -1.07
CA ALA A 83 -0.34 12.59 -2.28
C ALA A 83 0.57 13.39 -3.20
N ILE A 84 1.39 12.68 -3.98
CA ILE A 84 2.35 13.28 -4.91
C ILE A 84 2.50 12.43 -6.17
N LYS A 85 2.64 13.09 -7.32
CA LYS A 85 3.00 12.40 -8.57
C LYS A 85 4.48 12.00 -8.58
N PRO A 86 4.84 10.74 -8.86
CA PRO A 86 6.23 10.32 -8.96
C PRO A 86 6.91 10.99 -10.18
N GLY A 87 8.22 11.24 -10.09
CA GLY A 87 9.00 11.66 -11.27
C GLY A 87 9.24 10.50 -12.25
N GLY A 88 9.39 10.84 -13.54
CA GLY A 88 9.47 9.86 -14.64
C GLY A 88 10.59 8.80 -14.53
N PHE A 89 11.67 9.06 -13.79
CA PHE A 89 12.78 8.11 -13.61
C PHE A 89 12.52 7.00 -12.58
N ALA A 90 11.66 7.26 -11.58
CA ALA A 90 11.36 6.24 -10.56
C ALA A 90 10.59 5.03 -11.10
N LYS A 91 9.94 5.19 -12.26
CA LYS A 91 9.31 4.10 -13.01
C LYS A 91 10.34 3.19 -13.70
N PHE A 92 11.58 3.65 -13.94
CA PHE A 92 12.54 2.92 -14.77
C PHE A 92 13.42 1.95 -13.96
N GLU A 93 13.88 2.33 -12.76
CA GLU A 93 14.64 1.42 -11.86
C GLU A 93 13.78 0.25 -11.35
N THR A 94 12.50 0.48 -11.08
CA THR A 94 11.57 -0.58 -10.66
C THR A 94 11.28 -1.60 -11.76
N LEU A 95 11.39 -1.19 -13.03
CA LEU A 95 11.15 -2.06 -14.18
C LEU A 95 12.40 -2.81 -14.65
N SER A 96 13.62 -2.31 -14.37
CA SER A 96 14.85 -2.95 -14.84
C SER A 96 15.25 -4.19 -14.02
N GLU A 97 14.89 -4.24 -12.74
CA GLU A 97 15.27 -5.36 -11.86
C GLU A 97 14.25 -6.50 -11.84
N GLN A 98 13.03 -6.30 -12.39
CA GLN A 98 11.95 -7.28 -12.28
C GLN A 98 11.36 -7.66 -13.65
N SER A 99 12.04 -8.59 -14.34
CA SER A 99 11.48 -9.48 -15.38
C SER A 99 11.20 -8.94 -16.79
N THR A 100 11.62 -9.72 -17.77
CA THR A 100 11.37 -9.58 -19.23
C THR A 100 9.87 -9.58 -19.59
N SER A 101 9.01 -10.07 -18.69
CA SER A 101 7.55 -10.18 -18.90
C SER A 101 6.81 -8.83 -18.86
N LEU A 102 7.34 -7.84 -18.13
CA LEU A 102 6.72 -6.51 -17.99
C LEU A 102 6.80 -5.67 -19.27
N ARG A 103 7.81 -5.91 -20.13
CA ARG A 103 7.97 -5.18 -21.40
C ARG A 103 6.81 -5.44 -22.37
N GLN A 104 6.15 -6.59 -22.26
CA GLN A 104 5.04 -6.96 -23.12
C GLN A 104 3.69 -6.41 -22.63
N PHE A 105 3.59 -6.06 -21.35
CA PHE A 105 2.38 -5.52 -20.70
C PHE A 105 2.21 -4.00 -20.86
N ILE A 106 3.31 -3.26 -21.06
CA ILE A 106 3.32 -1.79 -21.19
C ILE A 106 2.61 -1.30 -22.47
N LYS A 107 2.35 -2.17 -23.45
CA LYS A 107 1.74 -1.77 -24.73
C LYS A 107 0.22 -1.70 -24.74
N THR A 108 -0.50 -2.26 -23.77
CA THR A 108 -1.94 -2.48 -23.92
C THR A 108 -2.81 -1.61 -23.03
N ASP A 109 -2.30 -1.06 -21.92
CA ASP A 109 -3.18 -0.41 -20.93
C ASP A 109 -2.65 0.92 -20.38
N PHE A 110 -2.49 1.89 -21.28
CA PHE A 110 -1.99 3.23 -20.94
C PHE A 110 -3.00 4.10 -20.18
N ARG A 111 -4.26 3.67 -20.04
CA ARG A 111 -5.34 4.44 -19.39
C ARG A 111 -5.52 4.07 -17.91
N ASP A 112 -5.42 2.80 -17.53
CA ASP A 112 -5.44 2.35 -16.12
C ASP A 112 -4.18 2.72 -15.32
N VAL A 113 -3.11 3.13 -16.02
CA VAL A 113 -1.88 3.66 -15.42
C VAL A 113 -2.05 5.10 -14.89
N MET A 114 -3.10 5.82 -15.33
CA MET A 114 -3.32 7.22 -14.93
C MET A 114 -3.93 7.38 -13.52
N GLU A 115 -4.69 6.41 -13.02
CA GLU A 115 -5.16 6.41 -11.62
C GLU A 115 -4.07 5.92 -10.65
N ARG A 116 -3.06 5.22 -11.16
CA ARG A 116 -1.81 4.84 -10.46
C ARG A 116 -0.77 5.96 -10.40
N GLU A 117 -1.16 7.21 -10.68
CA GLU A 117 -0.25 8.35 -10.77
C GLU A 117 0.12 9.00 -9.45
N TRP A 118 -0.58 8.68 -8.36
CA TRP A 118 -0.36 9.33 -7.08
C TRP A 118 0.21 8.34 -6.06
N LEU A 119 1.37 8.66 -5.50
CA LEU A 119 1.85 8.03 -4.29
C LEU A 119 1.06 8.62 -3.12
N ILE A 120 0.30 7.77 -2.44
CA ILE A 120 -0.56 8.17 -1.32
C ILE A 120 0.17 7.92 0.00
N TYR A 121 0.11 8.90 0.89
CA TYR A 121 0.61 8.82 2.25
C TYR A 121 -0.49 9.18 3.24
N ASP A 122 -0.82 8.27 4.16
CA ASP A 122 -1.83 8.51 5.19
C ASP A 122 -1.17 8.73 6.56
N ARG A 123 -1.81 9.54 7.38
CA ARG A 123 -1.38 9.74 8.76
C ARG A 123 -1.84 8.57 9.61
N GLU A 124 -0.87 7.86 10.18
CA GLU A 124 -1.12 6.72 11.05
C GLU A 124 -0.38 6.84 12.38
N LEU A 125 -0.96 6.21 13.41
CA LEU A 125 -0.32 6.09 14.71
C LEU A 125 0.79 5.03 14.63
N LEU A 126 2.03 5.43 14.94
CA LEU A 126 3.15 4.52 14.83
C LEU A 126 3.16 3.53 16.01
N PRO A 127 3.17 2.19 15.75
CA PRO A 127 3.25 1.22 16.82
C PRO A 127 4.56 1.35 17.59
N ARG A 128 4.51 1.15 18.90
CA ARG A 128 5.68 1.18 19.82
C ARG A 128 6.44 2.52 19.83
N ARG A 129 5.78 3.63 19.50
CA ARG A 129 6.39 4.97 19.41
C ARG A 129 5.65 6.05 20.21
N ASN A 130 5.10 5.71 21.38
CA ASN A 130 4.48 6.65 22.34
C ASN A 130 3.51 7.65 21.69
N ASN A 131 2.47 7.13 21.02
CA ASN A 131 1.40 7.93 20.39
C ASN A 131 1.88 8.96 19.35
N LYS A 132 3.02 8.72 18.71
CA LYS A 132 3.50 9.58 17.62
C LYS A 132 2.85 9.20 16.29
N TYR A 133 2.42 10.20 15.55
CA TYR A 133 1.96 10.03 14.18
C TYR A 133 3.14 10.05 13.18
N GLY A 134 2.95 9.36 12.07
CA GLY A 134 3.79 9.45 10.88
C GLY A 134 2.92 9.41 9.62
N LEU A 135 3.40 10.03 8.55
CA LEU A 135 2.83 9.79 7.23
C LEU A 135 3.49 8.57 6.62
N LEU A 136 2.70 7.58 6.26
CA LEU A 136 3.15 6.30 5.73
C LEU A 136 2.61 6.09 4.33
N GLN A 137 3.47 5.61 3.43
CA GLN A 137 3.06 5.33 2.05
C GLN A 137 2.11 4.15 2.02
N LEU A 138 0.92 4.34 1.44
CA LEU A 138 -0.03 3.28 1.14
C LEU A 138 0.47 2.44 -0.03
N LEU A 139 0.58 1.13 0.18
CA LEU A 139 1.14 0.19 -0.79
C LEU A 139 0.09 -0.59 -1.58
N ASN A 140 -1.16 -0.60 -1.15
CA ASN A 140 -2.27 -1.26 -1.83
C ASN A 140 -3.40 -0.32 -2.26
N PRO A 141 -3.13 0.88 -2.81
CA PRO A 141 -4.20 1.77 -3.23
C PRO A 141 -5.09 1.09 -4.27
N GLY A 142 -6.41 1.22 -4.09
CA GLY A 142 -7.43 0.63 -4.97
C GLY A 142 -8.00 -0.70 -4.47
N PHE A 143 -7.36 -1.32 -3.47
CA PHE A 143 -7.90 -2.49 -2.76
C PHE A 143 -7.55 -2.39 -1.26
N ASP A 144 -7.78 -1.20 -0.71
CA ASP A 144 -7.44 -0.81 0.65
C ASP A 144 -8.66 -0.52 1.53
N GLN A 145 -9.86 -0.97 1.13
CA GLN A 145 -11.12 -0.59 1.80
C GLN A 145 -11.19 -1.10 3.24
N HIS A 146 -10.84 -2.36 3.46
CA HIS A 146 -10.85 -2.98 4.79
C HIS A 146 -9.46 -3.12 5.38
N ILE A 147 -8.44 -3.33 4.56
CA ILE A 147 -7.06 -3.52 5.01
C ILE A 147 -6.16 -2.58 4.23
N LYS A 148 -5.53 -1.64 4.93
CA LYS A 148 -4.48 -0.76 4.40
C LYS A 148 -3.12 -1.33 4.76
N VAL A 149 -2.23 -1.38 3.78
CA VAL A 149 -0.86 -1.82 3.96
C VAL A 149 0.05 -0.65 3.67
N TYR A 150 0.92 -0.38 4.62
CA TYR A 150 1.85 0.72 4.56
C TYR A 150 3.29 0.24 4.58
N ASP A 151 4.17 1.02 3.96
CA ASP A 151 5.60 0.84 4.15
C ASP A 151 5.98 0.98 5.63
N HIS A 152 6.97 0.20 6.05
CA HIS A 152 7.61 0.35 7.36
C HIS A 152 9.05 0.80 7.12
N PRO A 153 9.34 2.13 7.11
CA PRO A 153 10.66 2.65 6.73
C PRO A 153 11.83 2.16 7.58
N ASN A 154 11.55 1.75 8.82
CA ASN A 154 12.52 1.19 9.76
C ASN A 154 12.45 -0.34 9.87
N GLY A 155 11.61 -0.96 9.05
CA GLY A 155 11.13 -2.31 9.20
C GLY A 155 12.08 -3.40 8.71
N SER A 156 13.11 -3.04 7.97
CA SER A 156 14.00 -3.94 7.23
C SER A 156 15.48 -3.69 7.52
N LYS A 157 15.81 -3.20 8.72
CA LYS A 157 17.21 -3.25 9.21
C LYS A 157 17.51 -4.68 9.68
N SER A 158 17.58 -5.62 8.74
CA SER A 158 18.25 -6.88 8.97
C SER A 158 19.64 -6.59 9.52
N MET A 159 20.04 -7.22 10.62
CA MET A 159 21.48 -7.32 10.90
C MET A 159 22.10 -7.91 9.63
N PRO A 160 23.12 -7.28 9.03
CA PRO A 160 23.76 -7.84 7.85
C PRO A 160 24.35 -9.20 8.22
N ILE A 161 23.72 -10.28 7.76
CA ILE A 161 24.33 -11.60 7.83
C ILE A 161 25.46 -11.59 6.80
N LYS A 162 26.70 -11.63 7.28
CA LYS A 162 27.86 -11.82 6.40
C LYS A 162 27.88 -13.27 5.95
N LEU A 163 27.28 -13.57 4.80
CA LEU A 163 27.48 -14.85 4.13
C LEU A 163 28.52 -14.65 3.03
N ALA A 164 29.69 -15.30 3.18
CA ALA A 164 30.76 -15.33 2.18
C ALA A 164 31.21 -13.95 1.62
N GLY A 165 31.18 -12.89 2.43
CA GLY A 165 31.66 -11.55 2.03
C GLY A 165 30.70 -10.72 1.19
N ILE A 166 29.49 -11.22 0.90
CA ILE A 166 28.46 -10.49 0.14
C ILE A 166 27.41 -9.91 1.11
N ARG A 167 27.11 -8.62 0.97
CA ARG A 167 26.07 -7.94 1.75
C ARG A 167 24.70 -8.21 1.12
N VAL A 168 23.95 -9.17 1.66
CA VAL A 168 22.56 -9.40 1.24
C VAL A 168 21.64 -8.52 2.09
N VAL A 169 21.03 -7.50 1.46
CA VAL A 169 20.01 -6.64 2.08
C VAL A 169 18.68 -6.97 1.41
N GLY A 170 17.69 -7.38 2.22
CA GLY A 170 16.36 -7.73 1.75
C GLY A 170 16.19 -9.24 1.55
N GLY A 171 15.41 -9.90 2.41
CA GLY A 171 15.09 -11.30 2.20
C GLY A 171 14.15 -11.90 3.23
N GLU A 172 14.43 -11.69 4.52
CA GLU A 172 13.73 -12.36 5.63
C GLU A 172 13.07 -11.38 6.61
N ASP A 173 13.72 -10.27 6.93
CA ASP A 173 13.19 -9.26 7.87
C ASP A 173 12.28 -8.21 7.22
N ARG A 174 11.65 -8.51 6.07
CA ARG A 174 10.68 -7.56 5.50
C ARG A 174 9.51 -7.43 6.47
N THR A 175 9.22 -6.19 6.87
CA THR A 175 8.05 -5.88 7.69
C THR A 175 7.22 -4.78 7.04
N LEU A 176 5.92 -4.85 7.29
CA LEU A 176 4.90 -3.93 6.80
C LEU A 176 4.09 -3.44 8.00
N LEU A 177 3.49 -2.26 7.87
CA LEU A 177 2.50 -1.75 8.81
C LEU A 177 1.11 -2.00 8.21
N VAL A 178 0.21 -2.60 8.98
CA VAL A 178 -1.10 -3.01 8.49
C VAL A 178 -2.18 -2.44 9.40
N VAL A 179 -3.16 -1.79 8.80
CA VAL A 179 -4.36 -1.26 9.47
C VAL A 179 -5.56 -2.00 8.91
N LYS A 180 -6.30 -2.68 9.78
CA LYS A 180 -7.57 -3.34 9.45
C LYS A 180 -8.73 -2.54 10.05
N ASP A 181 -9.74 -2.22 9.24
CA ASP A 181 -10.97 -1.53 9.64
C ASP A 181 -10.72 -0.27 10.49
N ASN A 182 -9.72 0.53 10.10
CA ASN A 182 -9.26 1.75 10.79
C ASN A 182 -8.81 1.56 12.26
N GLN A 183 -8.46 0.33 12.65
CA GLN A 183 -7.83 0.05 13.95
C GLN A 183 -6.36 0.48 13.97
N GLN A 184 -5.72 0.41 15.14
CA GLN A 184 -4.32 0.75 15.29
C GLN A 184 -3.43 -0.12 14.38
N ALA A 185 -2.45 0.50 13.71
CA ALA A 185 -1.49 -0.20 12.87
C ALA A 185 -0.73 -1.29 13.65
N VAL A 186 -0.68 -2.49 13.07
CA VAL A 186 0.12 -3.63 13.56
C VAL A 186 1.32 -3.88 12.65
N ILE A 187 2.37 -4.50 13.20
CA ILE A 187 3.55 -4.89 12.43
C ILE A 187 3.35 -6.32 11.91
N VAL A 188 3.30 -6.48 10.58
CA VAL A 188 3.33 -7.78 9.92
C VAL A 188 4.75 -8.06 9.45
N ARG A 189 5.27 -9.26 9.75
CA ARG A 189 6.62 -9.68 9.36
C ARG A 189 6.53 -10.88 8.43
N LYS A 190 7.44 -10.96 7.46
CA LYS A 190 7.56 -12.14 6.59
C LYS A 190 7.77 -13.42 7.39
N VAL A 191 8.68 -13.42 8.37
CA VAL A 191 8.99 -14.61 9.21
C VAL A 191 7.81 -15.13 10.03
N SER A 192 6.89 -14.26 10.44
CA SER A 192 5.72 -14.62 11.26
C SER A 192 4.43 -14.52 10.48
N TYR A 193 4.50 -14.52 9.14
CA TYR A 193 3.34 -14.20 8.31
C TYR A 193 2.19 -15.18 8.51
N LYS A 194 2.47 -16.46 8.73
CA LYS A 194 1.43 -17.46 9.01
C LYS A 194 0.56 -17.11 10.22
N GLN A 195 1.17 -16.56 11.27
CA GLN A 195 0.44 -16.10 12.45
C GLN A 195 -0.36 -14.83 12.12
N SER A 196 0.29 -13.82 11.52
CA SER A 196 -0.38 -12.59 11.11
C SER A 196 -1.53 -12.84 10.13
N PHE A 197 -1.42 -13.82 9.25
CA PHE A 197 -2.47 -14.24 8.33
C PHE A 197 -3.68 -14.77 9.10
N ALA A 198 -3.47 -15.70 10.03
CA ALA A 198 -4.55 -16.24 10.85
C ALA A 198 -5.26 -15.15 11.66
N ASP A 199 -4.51 -14.19 12.21
CA ASP A 199 -5.06 -13.08 12.98
C ASP A 199 -5.85 -12.10 12.09
N LEU A 200 -5.26 -11.65 10.97
CA LEU A 200 -5.84 -10.65 10.07
C LEU A 200 -7.11 -11.14 9.39
N PHE A 201 -7.19 -12.42 9.04
CA PHE A 201 -8.31 -13.01 8.28
C PHE A 201 -9.19 -13.93 9.14
N SER A 202 -9.07 -13.87 10.46
CA SER A 202 -9.80 -14.71 11.43
C SER A 202 -11.32 -14.65 11.31
N ASP A 203 -11.84 -13.54 10.80
CA ASP A 203 -13.26 -13.31 10.57
C ASP A 203 -13.75 -13.78 9.19
N GLU A 204 -12.87 -14.36 8.36
CA GLU A 204 -13.20 -14.97 7.07
C GLU A 204 -12.71 -16.43 6.98
N PRO A 205 -13.41 -17.39 7.61
CA PRO A 205 -13.01 -18.79 7.63
C PRO A 205 -12.90 -19.45 6.26
N GLU A 206 -13.66 -18.96 5.27
CA GLU A 206 -13.62 -19.47 3.89
C GLU A 206 -12.28 -19.16 3.22
N LEU A 207 -11.76 -17.94 3.42
CA LEU A 207 -10.44 -17.54 2.93
C LEU A 207 -9.33 -18.39 3.57
N ILE A 208 -9.41 -18.62 4.89
CA ILE A 208 -8.44 -19.46 5.62
C ILE A 208 -8.43 -20.90 5.07
N LYS A 209 -9.62 -21.48 4.83
CA LYS A 209 -9.75 -22.83 4.27
C LYS A 209 -9.20 -22.92 2.84
N ALA A 210 -9.45 -21.90 2.01
CA ALA A 210 -8.99 -21.87 0.61
C ALA A 210 -7.45 -21.87 0.49
N ILE A 211 -6.74 -21.34 1.49
CA ILE A 211 -5.28 -21.19 1.49
C ILE A 211 -4.55 -22.38 2.17
N ASP A 212 -5.30 -23.41 2.59
CA ASP A 212 -4.79 -24.69 3.13
C ASP A 212 -3.72 -24.53 4.25
N GLY A 213 -3.85 -23.48 5.06
CA GLY A 213 -2.96 -23.23 6.21
C GLY A 213 -1.47 -23.00 5.85
N LYS A 214 -1.15 -22.75 4.58
CA LYS A 214 0.21 -22.44 4.08
C LYS A 214 0.29 -21.08 3.39
N PRO A 215 -0.15 -19.98 4.04
CA PRO A 215 -0.08 -18.66 3.45
C PRO A 215 1.39 -18.24 3.25
N LYS A 216 1.70 -17.73 2.06
CA LYS A 216 3.02 -17.17 1.74
C LYS A 216 2.98 -15.65 1.83
N PHE A 217 4.04 -15.05 2.35
CA PHE A 217 4.11 -13.59 2.49
C PHE A 217 4.14 -12.89 1.13
N GLU A 218 4.73 -13.55 0.13
CA GLU A 218 4.75 -13.11 -1.27
C GLU A 218 3.33 -12.96 -1.85
N ASP A 219 2.38 -13.74 -1.34
CA ASP A 219 0.98 -13.74 -1.75
C ASP A 219 0.11 -12.79 -0.88
N PHE A 220 0.71 -11.95 -0.02
CA PHE A 220 -0.06 -11.14 0.93
C PHE A 220 -1.01 -10.15 0.24
N ALA A 221 -0.60 -9.53 -0.87
CA ALA A 221 -1.48 -8.62 -1.60
C ALA A 221 -2.71 -9.36 -2.16
N GLN A 222 -2.51 -10.59 -2.67
CA GLN A 222 -3.56 -11.49 -3.13
C GLN A 222 -4.53 -11.83 -2.01
N HIS A 223 -4.02 -12.15 -0.83
CA HIS A 223 -4.86 -12.48 0.33
C HIS A 223 -5.75 -11.30 0.74
N ILE A 224 -5.23 -10.07 0.72
CA ILE A 224 -6.03 -8.87 0.99
C ILE A 224 -7.07 -8.63 -0.10
N PHE A 225 -6.68 -8.79 -1.36
CA PHE A 225 -7.62 -8.63 -2.48
C PHE A 225 -8.79 -9.62 -2.36
N ALA A 226 -8.49 -10.90 -2.10
CA ALA A 226 -9.50 -11.93 -1.88
C ALA A 226 -10.39 -11.64 -0.67
N TYR A 227 -9.80 -11.13 0.43
CA TYR A 227 -10.57 -10.71 1.59
C TYR A 227 -11.55 -9.58 1.27
N ASN A 228 -11.12 -8.55 0.55
CA ASN A 228 -12.00 -7.44 0.16
C ASN A 228 -13.11 -7.92 -0.78
N ASP A 229 -12.79 -8.80 -1.73
CA ASP A 229 -13.78 -9.37 -2.65
C ASP A 229 -14.88 -10.14 -1.90
N LEU A 230 -14.50 -10.98 -0.92
CA LEU A 230 -15.43 -11.71 -0.06
C LEU A 230 -16.30 -10.79 0.81
N LYS A 231 -15.74 -9.69 1.32
CA LYS A 231 -16.50 -8.70 2.10
C LYS A 231 -17.48 -7.87 1.26
N GLY A 232 -17.42 -7.99 -0.07
CA GLY A 232 -18.27 -7.28 -1.02
C GLY A 232 -17.84 -5.82 -1.21
N VAL A 233 -17.18 -5.53 -2.33
CA VAL A 233 -16.81 -4.14 -2.66
C VAL A 233 -17.90 -3.47 -3.51
N VAL A 234 -18.47 -2.40 -2.95
CA VAL A 234 -19.00 -1.28 -3.74
C VAL A 234 -17.79 -0.51 -4.26
N TYR A 235 -17.53 -0.56 -5.57
CA TYR A 235 -16.56 0.33 -6.19
C TYR A 235 -17.09 1.77 -6.06
N TYR A 236 -16.61 2.52 -5.06
CA TYR A 236 -16.79 3.96 -5.02
C TYR A 236 -15.94 4.53 -6.16
N PHE A 237 -16.55 4.67 -7.34
CA PHE A 237 -16.10 5.60 -8.35
C PHE A 237 -16.00 6.96 -7.66
N ALA A 238 -14.77 7.44 -7.48
CA ALA A 238 -14.53 8.75 -6.92
C ALA A 238 -15.34 9.75 -7.75
N THR A 239 -16.34 10.33 -7.09
CA THR A 239 -17.14 11.44 -7.60
C THR A 239 -16.22 12.44 -8.24
N LYS A 240 -16.52 12.76 -9.51
CA LYS A 240 -15.93 13.86 -10.27
C LYS A 240 -15.66 15.04 -9.34
N ILE A 241 -14.39 15.32 -9.10
CA ILE A 241 -13.98 16.66 -8.68
C ILE A 241 -14.28 17.53 -9.91
N LYS A 242 -15.30 18.38 -9.78
CA LYS A 242 -15.58 19.45 -10.74
C LYS A 242 -14.50 20.52 -10.65
#